data_AF-A0A956S6Q3-F1
#
_entry.id   AF-A0A956S6Q3-F1
#
_cell.length_a   1.000
_cell.length_b   1.000
_cell.length_c   1.000
_cell.angle_alpha   90.00
_cell.angle_beta   90.00
_cell.angle_gamma   90.00
#
_symmetry.space_group_name_H-M   'P 1'
#
loop_
_entity.id
_entity.type
_entity.pdbx_description
1 polymer ?
#
loop_
_entity_poly.entity_id
_entity_poly.type
_entity_poly.pdbx_seq_one_letter_code
_entity_poly.pdbx_strand_id
1 'polypeptide(L)'
;MLSGSLFFYRDYFNLVDHSNCTIHSCFGFEEKNLTGNDYLFITEPIANAPGYEEVYKAYRKGRFKGHIGCVSNGYGNIKAPLYALDHNFEIKKPLVNKRDKFCALLNRHDDGRTRTEMYNRLSKIGHIECAGDLFRNINININIDSHNKKEKIEYLSQFKFVLCPENWDYNNIDGYITEKLMDVCLAGCIPIYAGWFDDIDARIFNSNRIIRFKSRSNSTMDKAINEVRIMFEHYDTIKLLNPFMKYAQDELDLMKLKFIKANL
;
A
#
# COMPACT_ATOMS: atom_id res chain seq x y z
N MET A 1 -22.62 9.04 12.37
CA MET A 1 -22.40 7.82 11.53
C MET A 1 -21.05 7.98 10.89
N LEU A 2 -20.16 6.99 11.01
CA LEU A 2 -18.87 7.00 10.32
C LEU A 2 -19.08 6.49 8.88
N SER A 3 -18.52 7.18 7.88
CA SER A 3 -18.66 6.82 6.47
C SER A 3 -17.40 6.14 5.91
N GLY A 4 -17.59 5.24 4.95
CA GLY A 4 -16.50 4.63 4.16
C GLY A 4 -15.43 3.94 5.01
N SER A 5 -14.16 4.23 4.71
CA SER A 5 -13.00 3.64 5.40
C SER A 5 -12.95 3.91 6.91
N LEU A 6 -13.50 5.03 7.40
CA LEU A 6 -13.49 5.34 8.84
C LEU A 6 -14.23 4.30 9.68
N PHE A 7 -15.23 3.62 9.12
CA PHE A 7 -15.93 2.55 9.82
C PHE A 7 -15.00 1.37 10.11
N PHE A 8 -14.16 0.99 9.15
CA PHE A 8 -13.22 -0.12 9.29
C PHE A 8 -12.08 0.16 10.28
N TYR A 9 -11.66 1.43 10.36
CA TYR A 9 -10.60 1.86 11.28
C TYR A 9 -11.12 2.54 12.55
N ARG A 10 -12.43 2.41 12.83
CA ARG A 10 -13.08 3.06 13.96
C ARG A 10 -12.37 2.79 15.28
N ASP A 11 -11.94 1.55 15.49
CA ASP A 11 -11.28 1.15 16.74
C ASP A 11 -9.97 1.91 16.95
N TYR A 12 -9.23 2.22 15.89
CA TYR A 12 -8.03 3.06 16.00
C TYR A 12 -8.39 4.50 16.35
N PHE A 13 -9.41 5.07 15.72
CA PHE A 13 -9.83 6.45 16.01
C PHE A 13 -10.45 6.59 17.41
N ASN A 14 -11.01 5.53 17.98
CA ASN A 14 -11.42 5.51 19.39
C ASN A 14 -10.22 5.60 20.37
N LEU A 15 -9.00 5.25 19.93
CA LEU A 15 -7.79 5.37 20.75
C LEU A 15 -7.19 6.79 20.73
N VAL A 16 -7.66 7.64 19.81
CA VAL A 16 -7.18 9.02 19.68
C VAL A 16 -8.17 9.95 20.34
N ASP A 17 -7.71 10.85 21.22
CA ASP A 17 -8.56 11.95 21.67
C ASP A 17 -8.76 12.93 20.51
N HIS A 18 -10.00 13.01 20.05
CA HIS A 18 -10.48 13.88 18.98
C HIS A 18 -11.70 14.68 19.44
N SER A 19 -11.89 14.85 20.75
CA SER A 19 -13.06 15.54 21.33
C SER A 19 -13.26 16.97 20.83
N ASN A 20 -12.19 17.62 20.36
CA ASN A 20 -12.24 18.98 19.85
C ASN A 20 -12.21 19.08 18.33
N CYS A 21 -12.03 17.98 17.58
CA CYS A 21 -11.91 17.98 16.13
C CYS A 21 -12.88 17.01 15.45
N THR A 22 -12.99 17.12 14.13
CA THR A 22 -13.71 16.14 13.32
C THR A 22 -12.76 15.49 12.31
N ILE A 23 -12.79 14.16 12.22
CA ILE A 23 -12.02 13.41 11.23
C ILE A 23 -12.95 13.02 10.10
N HIS A 24 -12.66 13.51 8.90
CA HIS A 24 -13.43 13.24 7.69
C HIS A 24 -12.78 12.12 6.89
N SER A 25 -13.58 11.18 6.40
CA SER A 25 -13.11 10.22 5.41
C SER A 25 -12.92 10.94 4.07
N CYS A 26 -11.89 10.57 3.31
CA CYS A 26 -11.80 10.99 1.91
C CYS A 26 -12.91 10.39 1.03
N PHE A 27 -13.55 9.29 1.47
CA PHE A 27 -14.69 8.69 0.78
C PHE A 27 -15.99 9.39 1.13
N GLY A 28 -16.75 9.81 0.10
CA GLY A 28 -18.06 10.43 0.28
C GLY A 28 -17.98 11.77 1.04
N PHE A 29 -16.86 12.47 0.92
CA PHE A 29 -16.65 13.77 1.53
C PHE A 29 -17.56 14.83 0.89
N GLU A 30 -18.11 15.70 1.73
CA GLU A 30 -18.88 16.89 1.31
C GLU A 30 -18.38 18.11 2.10
N GLU A 31 -18.01 19.19 1.40
CA GLU A 31 -17.34 20.38 1.97
C GLU A 31 -18.22 21.10 3.01
N LYS A 32 -19.55 21.01 2.88
CA LYS A 32 -20.51 21.60 3.83
C LYS A 32 -20.38 21.09 5.27
N ASN A 33 -19.66 19.99 5.47
CA ASN A 33 -19.47 19.36 6.79
C ASN A 33 -18.26 19.92 7.55
N LEU A 34 -17.47 20.84 6.97
CA LEU A 34 -16.30 21.42 7.62
C LEU A 34 -16.68 22.49 8.65
N THR A 35 -15.99 22.45 9.79
CA THR A 35 -16.22 23.29 10.98
C THR A 35 -15.01 24.16 11.36
N GLY A 36 -13.84 23.92 10.76
CA GLY A 36 -12.61 24.69 10.96
C GLY A 36 -11.56 24.00 11.83
N ASN A 37 -11.91 22.94 12.56
CA ASN A 37 -10.97 22.06 13.26
C ASN A 37 -11.09 20.62 12.73
N ASP A 38 -10.85 20.47 11.43
CA ASP A 38 -11.10 19.23 10.70
C ASP A 38 -9.80 18.58 10.23
N TYR A 39 -9.70 17.27 10.38
CA TYR A 39 -8.65 16.44 9.80
C TYR A 39 -9.22 15.59 8.66
N LEU A 40 -8.41 15.35 7.63
CA LEU A 40 -8.79 14.45 6.54
C LEU A 40 -8.05 13.12 6.66
N PHE A 41 -8.78 12.02 6.71
CA PHE A 41 -8.24 10.67 6.61
C PHE A 41 -8.15 10.24 5.14
N ILE A 42 -6.91 10.21 4.64
CA ILE A 42 -6.56 9.89 3.25
C ILE A 42 -6.14 8.44 3.16
N THR A 43 -6.92 7.64 2.45
CA THR A 43 -6.63 6.23 2.16
C THR A 43 -6.55 5.94 0.66
N GLU A 44 -6.84 6.95 -0.16
CA GLU A 44 -6.94 6.87 -1.62
C GLU A 44 -6.17 8.03 -2.26
N PRO A 45 -5.77 7.90 -3.54
CA PRO A 45 -5.04 8.94 -4.25
C PRO A 45 -6.03 10.01 -4.73
N ILE A 46 -6.47 10.85 -3.78
CA ILE A 46 -7.52 11.87 -3.97
C ILE A 46 -7.22 12.86 -5.12
N ALA A 47 -5.96 13.02 -5.50
CA ALA A 47 -5.54 13.88 -6.61
C ALA A 47 -5.78 13.27 -7.99
N ASN A 48 -5.97 11.95 -8.08
CA ASN A 48 -5.96 11.19 -9.32
C ASN A 48 -7.23 10.39 -9.56
N ALA A 49 -7.82 9.85 -8.49
CA ALA A 49 -8.97 8.96 -8.61
C ALA A 49 -10.26 9.76 -8.89
N PRO A 50 -11.12 9.28 -9.80
CA PRO A 50 -12.42 9.91 -10.05
C PRO A 50 -13.31 9.80 -8.80
N GLY A 51 -14.13 10.82 -8.55
CA GLY A 51 -15.04 10.87 -7.39
C GLY A 51 -14.44 11.49 -6.13
N TYR A 52 -13.19 11.97 -6.19
CA TYR A 52 -12.51 12.67 -5.09
C TYR A 52 -12.26 14.16 -5.38
N GLU A 53 -12.87 14.71 -6.44
CA GLU A 53 -12.59 16.07 -6.90
C GLU A 53 -12.94 17.13 -5.84
N GLU A 54 -14.04 16.92 -5.09
CA GLU A 54 -14.46 17.85 -4.04
C GLU A 54 -13.48 17.85 -2.86
N VAL A 55 -13.14 16.67 -2.33
CA VAL A 55 -12.17 16.55 -1.24
C VAL A 55 -10.79 17.04 -1.64
N TYR A 56 -10.36 16.78 -2.87
CA TYR A 56 -9.09 17.26 -3.36
C TYR A 56 -9.06 18.79 -3.50
N LYS A 57 -10.17 19.41 -3.94
CA LYS A 57 -10.29 20.87 -3.95
C LYS A 57 -10.19 21.45 -2.53
N ALA A 58 -10.86 20.85 -1.54
CA ALA A 58 -10.78 21.28 -0.14
C ALA A 58 -9.36 21.10 0.43
N TYR A 59 -8.71 19.97 0.13
CA TYR A 59 -7.31 19.70 0.46
C TYR A 59 -6.38 20.78 -0.10
N ARG A 60 -6.49 21.08 -1.41
CA ARG A 60 -5.65 22.09 -2.07
C ARG A 60 -5.87 23.52 -1.57
N LYS A 61 -7.06 23.82 -1.06
CA LYS A 61 -7.39 25.10 -0.41
C LYS A 61 -6.92 25.19 1.05
N GLY A 62 -6.29 24.13 1.59
CA GLY A 62 -5.83 24.10 2.99
C GLY A 62 -6.98 24.14 4.00
N ARG A 63 -8.12 23.52 3.68
CA ARG A 63 -9.32 23.55 4.53
C ARG A 63 -9.22 22.63 5.76
N PHE A 64 -8.23 21.75 5.80
CA PHE A 64 -7.99 20.84 6.91
C PHE A 64 -6.81 21.31 7.75
N LYS A 65 -6.89 21.13 9.07
CA LYS A 65 -5.79 21.37 10.02
C LYS A 65 -4.64 20.39 9.82
N GLY A 66 -4.96 19.19 9.35
CA GLY A 66 -3.99 18.14 9.10
C GLY A 66 -4.57 16.96 8.35
N HIS A 67 -3.71 16.00 8.02
CA HIS A 67 -4.08 14.81 7.25
C HIS A 67 -3.57 13.56 7.94
N ILE A 68 -4.36 12.50 7.90
CA ILE A 68 -4.06 11.23 8.56
C ILE A 68 -4.08 10.14 7.49
N GLY A 69 -3.23 9.11 7.61
CA GLY A 69 -3.33 7.92 6.77
C GLY A 69 -2.16 7.74 5.81
N CYS A 70 -2.47 7.47 4.54
CA CYS A 70 -1.54 7.34 3.43
C CYS A 70 -1.00 8.70 2.98
N VAL A 71 -0.16 9.29 3.81
CA VAL A 71 0.45 10.61 3.61
C VAL A 71 1.94 10.54 3.91
N SER A 72 2.73 11.39 3.24
CA SER A 72 4.12 11.61 3.64
C SER A 72 4.22 12.22 5.04
N ASN A 73 5.28 11.86 5.73
CA ASN A 73 5.64 12.53 6.98
C ASN A 73 5.89 14.04 6.74
N GLY A 74 5.23 14.90 7.51
CA GLY A 74 5.30 16.34 7.32
C GLY A 74 4.49 17.11 8.36
N TYR A 75 4.65 18.44 8.37
CA TYR A 75 3.92 19.30 9.31
C TYR A 75 2.40 19.16 9.10
N GLY A 76 1.67 18.89 10.18
CA GLY A 76 0.22 18.65 10.14
C GLY A 76 -0.19 17.25 9.63
N ASN A 77 0.73 16.44 9.12
CA ASN A 77 0.44 15.09 8.67
C ASN A 77 0.74 14.06 9.76
N ILE A 78 -0.14 13.08 9.91
CA ILE A 78 -0.01 11.93 10.79
C ILE A 78 0.00 10.68 9.90
N LYS A 79 1.20 10.21 9.58
CA LYS A 79 1.39 9.02 8.77
C LYS A 79 0.84 7.80 9.52
N ALA A 80 -0.19 7.18 8.97
CA ALA A 80 -0.80 5.93 9.42
C ALA A 80 -1.34 5.17 8.20
N PRO A 81 -0.46 4.78 7.25
CA PRO A 81 -0.83 4.19 5.98
C PRO A 81 -1.53 2.84 6.17
N LEU A 82 -2.26 2.39 5.15
CA LEU A 82 -3.05 1.16 5.26
C LEU A 82 -2.19 -0.06 5.59
N TYR A 83 -0.92 -0.11 5.17
CA TYR A 83 -0.04 -1.21 5.55
C TYR A 83 0.21 -1.30 7.06
N ALA A 84 0.13 -0.19 7.78
CA ALA A 84 0.29 -0.15 9.23
C ALA A 84 -1.04 -0.43 9.92
N LEU A 85 -2.11 0.24 9.48
CA LEU A 85 -3.45 0.07 10.05
C LEU A 85 -4.00 -1.35 9.84
N ASP A 86 -3.95 -1.91 8.63
CA ASP A 86 -4.46 -3.27 8.35
C ASP A 86 -3.69 -4.36 9.12
N HIS A 87 -2.49 -4.07 9.60
CA HIS A 87 -1.63 -5.00 10.33
C HIS A 87 -1.40 -4.59 11.79
N ASN A 88 -2.25 -3.74 12.38
CA ASN A 88 -2.17 -3.33 13.80
C ASN A 88 -0.84 -2.67 14.21
N PHE A 89 -0.10 -2.09 13.26
CA PHE A 89 1.28 -1.62 13.43
C PHE A 89 2.25 -2.72 13.87
N GLU A 90 1.98 -3.97 13.50
CA GLU A 90 2.81 -5.14 13.86
C GLU A 90 3.36 -5.83 12.61
N ILE A 91 4.68 -6.08 12.62
CA ILE A 91 5.32 -6.94 11.64
C ILE A 91 5.23 -8.38 12.10
N LYS A 92 4.35 -9.12 11.45
CA LYS A 92 4.30 -10.57 11.58
C LYS A 92 5.50 -11.20 10.88
N LYS A 93 5.91 -12.39 11.34
CA LYS A 93 6.97 -13.15 10.68
C LYS A 93 6.54 -13.52 9.24
N PRO A 94 7.35 -13.22 8.21
CA PRO A 94 7.08 -13.66 6.86
C PRO A 94 6.93 -15.17 6.75
N LEU A 95 6.01 -15.63 5.92
CA LEU A 95 5.82 -17.05 5.64
C LEU A 95 7.05 -17.63 4.94
N VAL A 96 7.38 -18.88 5.28
CA VAL A 96 8.49 -19.62 4.69
C VAL A 96 7.93 -20.87 4.04
N ASN A 97 7.50 -20.71 2.78
CA ASN A 97 6.94 -21.80 1.98
C ASN A 97 7.83 -22.14 0.79
N LYS A 98 7.68 -23.36 0.28
CA LYS A 98 8.24 -23.74 -1.02
C LYS A 98 7.55 -22.92 -2.11
N ARG A 99 8.34 -22.28 -2.98
CA ARG A 99 7.85 -21.34 -3.99
C ARG A 99 8.22 -21.85 -5.37
N ASP A 100 7.28 -22.56 -5.97
CA ASP A 100 7.46 -23.15 -7.31
C ASP A 100 6.92 -22.22 -8.40
N LYS A 101 5.97 -21.33 -8.05
CA LYS A 101 5.31 -20.44 -9.01
C LYS A 101 6.12 -19.15 -9.24
N PHE A 102 6.12 -18.66 -10.48
CA PHE A 102 6.90 -17.49 -10.88
C PHE A 102 6.34 -16.20 -10.28
N CYS A 103 5.16 -15.77 -10.73
CA CYS A 103 4.60 -14.47 -10.35
C CYS A 103 3.08 -14.55 -10.16
N ALA A 104 2.55 -13.74 -9.25
CA ALA A 104 1.12 -13.53 -9.07
C ALA A 104 0.71 -12.06 -9.31
N LEU A 105 -0.56 -11.86 -9.66
CA LEU A 105 -1.26 -10.59 -9.68
C LEU A 105 -2.65 -10.75 -9.03
N LEU A 106 -2.97 -9.89 -8.07
CA LEU A 106 -4.26 -9.92 -7.33
C LEU A 106 -5.13 -8.68 -7.55
N ASN A 107 -4.70 -7.75 -8.40
CA ASN A 107 -5.46 -6.52 -8.62
C ASN A 107 -6.75 -6.78 -9.41
N ARG A 108 -7.76 -5.92 -9.21
CA ARG A 108 -9.07 -6.04 -9.87
C ARG A 108 -9.25 -5.12 -11.08
N HIS A 109 -8.51 -4.02 -11.13
CA HIS A 109 -8.61 -3.01 -12.17
C HIS A 109 -7.24 -2.31 -12.39
N ASP A 110 -7.13 -1.51 -13.45
CA ASP A 110 -5.91 -0.78 -13.80
C ASP A 110 -6.20 0.67 -14.24
N ASP A 111 -7.08 1.35 -13.52
CA ASP A 111 -7.53 2.71 -13.89
C ASP A 111 -6.38 3.71 -13.96
N GLY A 112 -5.41 3.61 -13.05
CA GLY A 112 -4.21 4.44 -13.08
C GLY A 112 -3.16 4.02 -14.10
N ARG A 113 -3.35 2.88 -14.78
CA ARG A 113 -2.43 2.26 -15.76
C ARG A 113 -1.05 1.97 -15.17
N THR A 114 -1.04 1.45 -13.93
CA THR A 114 0.20 1.08 -13.23
C THR A 114 0.59 -0.38 -13.45
N ARG A 115 -0.31 -1.20 -14.00
CA ARG A 115 -0.16 -2.67 -14.04
C ARG A 115 0.06 -3.22 -15.44
N THR A 116 -0.77 -2.82 -16.40
CA THR A 116 -0.88 -3.48 -17.72
C THR A 116 0.46 -3.58 -18.45
N GLU A 117 1.21 -2.48 -18.50
CA GLU A 117 2.49 -2.46 -19.24
C GLU A 117 3.55 -3.36 -18.56
N MET A 118 3.65 -3.32 -17.23
CA MET A 118 4.57 -4.19 -16.50
C MET A 118 4.14 -5.66 -16.60
N TYR A 119 2.84 -5.95 -16.51
CA TYR A 119 2.28 -7.28 -16.73
C TYR A 119 2.68 -7.83 -18.11
N ASN A 120 2.49 -7.05 -19.18
CA ASN A 120 2.85 -7.45 -20.56
C ASN A 120 4.34 -7.73 -20.74
N ARG A 121 5.20 -7.08 -19.95
CA ARG A 121 6.65 -7.31 -19.98
C ARG A 121 7.04 -8.56 -19.17
N LEU A 122 6.48 -8.72 -17.99
CA LEU A 122 6.73 -9.87 -17.11
C LEU A 122 6.18 -11.17 -17.67
N SER A 123 5.04 -11.14 -18.38
CA SER A 123 4.42 -12.33 -18.98
C SER A 123 5.28 -12.96 -20.08
N LYS A 124 6.25 -12.21 -20.63
CA LYS A 124 7.28 -12.71 -21.55
C LYS A 124 8.44 -13.43 -20.84
N ILE A 125 8.55 -13.30 -19.52
CA ILE A 125 9.58 -13.96 -18.70
C ILE A 125 9.04 -15.28 -18.14
N GLY A 126 7.80 -15.27 -17.65
CA GLY A 126 7.18 -16.46 -17.08
C GLY A 126 5.68 -16.26 -16.84
N HIS A 127 4.99 -17.36 -16.53
CA HIS A 127 3.56 -17.35 -16.28
C HIS A 127 3.21 -16.55 -15.02
N ILE A 128 2.20 -15.68 -15.14
CA ILE A 128 1.66 -14.87 -14.05
C ILE A 128 0.26 -15.37 -13.73
N GLU A 129 0.06 -15.91 -12.52
CA GLU A 129 -1.30 -16.27 -12.08
C GLU A 129 -2.05 -15.02 -11.62
N CYS A 130 -3.21 -14.79 -12.21
CA CYS A 130 -4.05 -13.64 -11.93
C CYS A 130 -5.34 -14.12 -11.24
N ALA A 131 -5.38 -13.99 -9.92
CA ALA A 131 -6.55 -14.37 -9.09
C ALA A 131 -7.52 -13.21 -8.83
N GLY A 132 -7.10 -11.98 -9.12
CA GLY A 132 -8.00 -10.82 -9.15
C GLY A 132 -8.80 -10.74 -10.45
N ASP A 133 -9.69 -9.76 -10.55
CA ASP A 133 -10.51 -9.56 -11.75
C ASP A 133 -9.68 -9.10 -12.95
N LEU A 134 -8.58 -8.38 -12.70
CA LEU A 134 -7.68 -7.92 -13.75
C LEU A 134 -6.87 -9.11 -14.30
N PHE A 135 -7.04 -9.38 -15.59
CA PHE A 135 -6.37 -10.49 -16.32
C PHE A 135 -6.65 -11.88 -15.75
N ARG A 136 -7.78 -12.07 -15.05
CA ARG A 136 -8.13 -13.33 -14.39
C ARG A 136 -7.89 -14.55 -15.28
N ASN A 137 -7.03 -15.46 -14.84
CA ASN A 137 -6.64 -16.65 -15.59
C ASN A 137 -6.61 -17.94 -14.76
N ILE A 138 -6.96 -17.83 -13.48
CA ILE A 138 -7.15 -18.96 -12.56
C ILE A 138 -8.53 -18.85 -11.89
N ASN A 139 -9.15 -19.99 -11.61
CA ASN A 139 -10.45 -20.02 -10.96
C ASN A 139 -10.30 -20.36 -9.47
N ILE A 140 -9.85 -19.37 -8.69
CA ILE A 140 -9.78 -19.45 -7.24
C ILE A 140 -10.57 -18.27 -6.67
N ASN A 141 -11.37 -18.53 -5.65
CA ASN A 141 -12.04 -17.49 -4.88
C ASN A 141 -11.17 -17.18 -3.67
N ILE A 142 -10.53 -16.02 -3.69
CA ILE A 142 -9.78 -15.48 -2.56
C ILE A 142 -10.49 -14.19 -2.18
N ASN A 143 -10.75 -13.97 -0.90
CA ASN A 143 -11.32 -12.70 -0.47
C ASN A 143 -10.24 -11.61 -0.43
N ILE A 144 -9.99 -10.98 -1.58
CA ILE A 144 -8.91 -9.98 -1.79
C ILE A 144 -9.15 -8.72 -0.92
N ASP A 145 -10.40 -8.40 -0.63
CA ASP A 145 -10.82 -7.20 0.12
C ASP A 145 -11.03 -7.46 1.62
N SER A 146 -10.91 -8.70 2.07
CA SER A 146 -11.06 -8.98 3.50
C SER A 146 -10.00 -8.25 4.30
N HIS A 147 -10.37 -7.69 5.45
CA HIS A 147 -9.39 -7.28 6.47
C HIS A 147 -8.68 -8.51 7.09
N ASN A 148 -9.26 -9.70 6.94
CA ASN A 148 -8.60 -10.96 7.28
C ASN A 148 -7.67 -11.40 6.13
N LYS A 149 -6.47 -10.80 6.06
CA LYS A 149 -5.47 -11.04 5.01
C LYS A 149 -4.90 -12.47 4.96
N LYS A 150 -5.29 -13.38 5.86
CA LYS A 150 -4.68 -14.72 5.98
C LYS A 150 -4.76 -15.52 4.69
N GLU A 151 -5.94 -15.60 4.08
CA GLU A 151 -6.15 -16.37 2.84
C GLU A 151 -5.32 -15.81 1.68
N LYS A 152 -5.33 -14.47 1.53
CA LYS A 152 -4.53 -13.74 0.54
C LYS A 152 -3.03 -14.01 0.71
N ILE A 153 -2.52 -13.85 1.92
CA ILE A 153 -1.09 -14.04 2.24
C ILE A 153 -0.68 -15.50 2.02
N GLU A 154 -1.52 -16.46 2.42
CA GLU A 154 -1.25 -17.89 2.22
C GLU A 154 -1.18 -18.24 0.73
N TYR A 155 -2.14 -17.76 -0.08
CA TYR A 155 -2.09 -17.94 -1.53
C TYR A 155 -0.82 -17.34 -2.14
N LEU A 156 -0.49 -16.08 -1.80
CA LEU A 156 0.69 -15.41 -2.32
C LEU A 156 1.99 -16.13 -1.95
N SER A 157 2.04 -16.79 -0.80
CA SER A 157 3.26 -17.43 -0.30
C SER A 157 3.83 -18.54 -1.20
N GLN A 158 3.05 -19.00 -2.18
CA GLN A 158 3.44 -19.99 -3.19
C GLN A 158 4.29 -19.40 -4.33
N PHE A 159 4.38 -18.08 -4.43
CA PHE A 159 5.01 -17.36 -5.55
C PHE A 159 6.36 -16.76 -5.18
N LYS A 160 7.28 -16.74 -6.14
CA LYS A 160 8.58 -16.06 -6.00
C LYS A 160 8.41 -14.56 -6.03
N PHE A 161 7.65 -14.04 -7.00
CA PHE A 161 7.36 -12.63 -7.20
C PHE A 161 5.87 -12.34 -7.10
N VAL A 162 5.51 -11.10 -6.79
CA VAL A 162 4.13 -10.61 -6.93
C VAL A 162 4.17 -9.22 -7.55
N LEU A 163 3.46 -9.03 -8.67
CA LEU A 163 3.23 -7.70 -9.24
C LEU A 163 2.15 -7.01 -8.40
N CYS A 164 2.54 -6.00 -7.63
CA CYS A 164 1.65 -5.37 -6.64
C CYS A 164 1.73 -3.84 -6.64
N PRO A 165 1.70 -3.15 -7.79
CA PRO A 165 1.73 -1.70 -7.81
C PRO A 165 0.47 -1.11 -7.15
N GLU A 166 0.64 0.08 -6.59
CA GLU A 166 -0.48 0.91 -6.15
C GLU A 166 -1.37 1.30 -7.33
N ASN A 167 -2.60 1.74 -7.03
CA ASN A 167 -3.54 2.14 -8.07
C ASN A 167 -3.00 3.32 -8.90
N TRP A 168 -2.21 4.20 -8.28
CA TRP A 168 -1.48 5.29 -8.92
C TRP A 168 -0.07 5.38 -8.31
N ASP A 169 0.90 5.83 -9.10
CA ASP A 169 2.30 6.11 -8.67
C ASP A 169 2.83 7.44 -9.27
N TYR A 170 1.97 8.40 -9.57
CA TYR A 170 2.32 9.69 -10.17
C TYR A 170 1.36 10.81 -9.75
N ASN A 171 1.76 12.07 -9.99
CA ASN A 171 1.01 13.30 -9.70
C ASN A 171 0.62 13.49 -8.21
N ASN A 172 1.61 13.79 -7.35
CA ASN A 172 1.39 14.23 -5.96
C ASN A 172 0.68 13.22 -5.06
N ILE A 173 1.20 12.01 -4.99
CA ILE A 173 0.71 10.94 -4.11
C ILE A 173 1.81 10.43 -3.18
N ASP A 174 2.66 11.34 -2.71
CA ASP A 174 3.77 11.01 -1.84
C ASP A 174 3.25 10.39 -0.54
N GLY A 175 3.84 9.27 -0.14
CA GLY A 175 3.41 8.48 1.02
C GLY A 175 2.13 7.66 0.81
N TYR A 176 1.59 7.60 -0.42
CA TYR A 176 0.54 6.64 -0.79
C TYR A 176 1.12 5.24 -0.92
N ILE A 177 1.10 4.51 0.20
CA ILE A 177 1.43 3.08 0.27
C ILE A 177 0.29 2.38 0.99
N THR A 178 -0.22 1.32 0.37
CA THR A 178 -1.36 0.56 0.89
C THR A 178 -0.93 -0.80 1.46
N GLU A 179 -1.89 -1.62 1.84
CA GLU A 179 -1.68 -2.97 2.37
C GLU A 179 -0.92 -3.90 1.42
N LYS A 180 -0.96 -3.61 0.10
CA LYS A 180 -0.44 -4.47 -0.98
C LYS A 180 1.02 -4.83 -0.77
N LEU A 181 1.86 -3.85 -0.43
CA LEU A 181 3.28 -4.09 -0.25
C LEU A 181 3.55 -4.98 0.97
N MET A 182 2.91 -4.67 2.10
CA MET A 182 3.07 -5.43 3.35
C MET A 182 2.56 -6.87 3.21
N ASP A 183 1.40 -7.08 2.58
CA ASP A 183 0.86 -8.43 2.35
C ASP A 183 1.84 -9.31 1.56
N VAL A 184 2.49 -8.76 0.54
CA VAL A 184 3.50 -9.48 -0.27
C VAL A 184 4.77 -9.76 0.53
N CYS A 185 5.23 -8.79 1.32
CA CYS A 185 6.38 -8.98 2.22
C CYS A 185 6.09 -10.07 3.28
N LEU A 186 4.89 -10.08 3.86
CA LEU A 186 4.45 -11.09 4.83
C LEU A 186 4.23 -12.47 4.20
N ALA A 187 3.86 -12.54 2.92
CA ALA A 187 3.88 -13.79 2.14
C ALA A 187 5.31 -14.29 1.86
N GLY A 188 6.33 -13.48 2.16
CA GLY A 188 7.75 -13.77 1.95
C GLY A 188 8.16 -13.75 0.47
N CYS A 189 7.33 -13.21 -0.41
CA CYS A 189 7.60 -13.03 -1.83
C CYS A 189 8.53 -11.82 -2.08
N ILE A 190 8.97 -11.64 -3.33
CA ILE A 190 9.67 -10.43 -3.79
C ILE A 190 8.63 -9.52 -4.49
N PRO A 191 8.28 -8.36 -3.92
CA PRO A 191 7.35 -7.42 -4.56
C PRO A 191 7.96 -6.81 -5.82
N ILE A 192 7.17 -6.73 -6.89
CA ILE A 192 7.42 -5.88 -8.06
C ILE A 192 6.45 -4.71 -7.96
N TYR A 193 6.96 -3.55 -7.54
CA TYR A 193 6.16 -2.51 -6.90
C TYR A 193 6.33 -1.14 -7.58
N ALA A 194 5.20 -0.45 -7.77
CA ALA A 194 5.14 0.95 -8.14
C ALA A 194 4.34 1.71 -7.07
N GLY A 195 4.97 2.72 -6.47
CA GLY A 195 4.42 3.52 -5.37
C GLY A 195 5.50 4.44 -4.81
N TRP A 196 5.11 5.34 -3.90
CA TRP A 196 5.96 6.42 -3.41
C TRP A 196 6.36 6.21 -1.94
N PHE A 197 7.63 5.85 -1.75
CA PHE A 197 8.22 5.76 -0.42
C PHE A 197 8.67 7.14 0.05
N ASP A 198 8.41 7.44 1.31
CA ASP A 198 9.18 8.41 2.06
C ASP A 198 10.27 7.71 2.91
N ASP A 199 10.99 8.52 3.70
CA ASP A 199 12.08 8.03 4.56
C ASP A 199 11.61 7.05 5.64
N ILE A 200 10.37 7.16 6.12
CA ILE A 200 9.83 6.22 7.12
C ILE A 200 9.62 4.86 6.45
N ASP A 201 9.03 4.86 5.24
CA ASP A 201 8.80 3.63 4.48
C ASP A 201 10.13 2.91 4.18
N ALA A 202 11.17 3.67 3.84
CA ALA A 202 12.52 3.15 3.59
C ALA A 202 13.21 2.56 4.83
N ARG A 203 12.79 2.94 6.05
CA ARG A 203 13.28 2.35 7.31
C ARG A 203 12.47 1.12 7.74
N ILE A 204 11.35 0.83 7.10
CA ILE A 204 10.52 -0.35 7.38
C ILE A 204 10.82 -1.46 6.37
N PHE A 205 10.76 -1.15 5.09
CA PHE A 205 10.88 -2.14 4.02
C PHE A 205 12.31 -2.28 3.52
N ASN A 206 12.80 -3.52 3.41
CA ASN A 206 14.13 -3.78 2.86
C ASN A 206 14.11 -3.61 1.33
N SER A 207 14.75 -2.56 0.83
CA SER A 207 14.83 -2.26 -0.61
C SER A 207 15.53 -3.35 -1.42
N ASN A 208 16.45 -4.12 -0.83
CA ASN A 208 17.08 -5.26 -1.50
C ASN A 208 16.12 -6.45 -1.72
N ARG A 209 14.93 -6.37 -1.15
CA ARG A 209 13.86 -7.37 -1.26
C ARG A 209 12.69 -6.90 -2.10
N ILE A 210 12.78 -5.72 -2.75
CA ILE A 210 11.71 -5.09 -3.51
C ILE A 210 12.26 -4.59 -4.85
N ILE A 211 11.61 -4.98 -5.94
CA ILE A 211 11.90 -4.48 -7.29
C ILE A 211 10.99 -3.28 -7.54
N ARG A 212 11.56 -2.08 -7.71
CA ARG A 212 10.79 -0.84 -7.85
C ARG A 212 10.79 -0.33 -9.28
N PHE A 213 9.64 0.18 -9.74
CA PHE A 213 9.52 0.86 -11.02
C PHE A 213 8.58 2.06 -10.94
N LYS A 214 8.60 2.92 -11.97
CA LYS A 214 7.62 3.97 -12.20
C LYS A 214 6.79 3.63 -13.43
N SER A 215 5.47 3.57 -13.30
CA SER A 215 4.57 3.11 -14.37
C SER A 215 4.62 3.97 -15.63
N ARG A 216 4.98 5.25 -15.49
CA ARG A 216 5.10 6.22 -16.58
C ARG A 216 6.52 6.36 -17.13
N SER A 217 7.41 5.41 -16.84
CA SER A 217 8.80 5.45 -17.29
C SER A 217 9.30 4.10 -17.79
N ASN A 218 9.36 3.96 -19.12
CA ASN A 218 9.89 2.77 -19.79
C ASN A 218 11.28 2.37 -19.28
N SER A 219 12.18 3.34 -19.09
CA SER A 219 13.53 3.05 -18.62
C SER A 219 13.56 2.45 -17.21
N THR A 220 12.66 2.86 -16.30
CA THR A 220 12.57 2.21 -14.97
C THR A 220 11.91 0.84 -15.05
N MET A 221 10.95 0.66 -15.95
CA MET A 221 10.33 -0.65 -16.19
C MET A 221 11.34 -1.64 -16.79
N ASP A 222 12.17 -1.20 -17.73
CA ASP A 222 13.25 -2.00 -18.31
C ASP A 222 14.26 -2.43 -17.23
N LYS A 223 14.63 -1.52 -16.34
CA LYS A 223 15.49 -1.84 -15.18
C LYS A 223 14.85 -2.85 -14.25
N ALA A 224 13.59 -2.67 -13.87
CA ALA A 224 12.86 -3.61 -13.04
C ALA A 224 12.75 -5.01 -13.69
N ILE A 225 12.54 -5.07 -15.01
CA ILE A 225 12.55 -6.34 -15.76
C ILE A 225 13.91 -7.01 -15.70
N ASN A 226 15.00 -6.26 -15.81
CA ASN A 226 16.35 -6.80 -15.65
C ASN A 226 16.59 -7.29 -14.21
N GLU A 227 16.15 -6.54 -13.21
CA GLU A 227 16.21 -6.95 -11.80
C GLU A 227 15.41 -8.24 -11.54
N VAL A 228 14.22 -8.41 -12.13
CA VAL A 228 13.46 -9.67 -12.04
C VAL A 228 14.28 -10.84 -12.56
N ARG A 229 14.97 -10.69 -13.70
CA ARG A 229 15.83 -11.75 -14.26
C ARG A 229 16.96 -12.11 -13.31
N ILE A 230 17.71 -11.10 -12.84
CA ILE A 230 18.83 -11.29 -11.91
C ILE A 230 18.35 -11.94 -10.61
N MET A 231 17.24 -11.46 -10.04
CA MET A 231 16.72 -11.98 -8.78
C MET A 231 16.11 -13.38 -8.93
N PHE A 232 15.60 -13.73 -10.11
CA PHE A 232 15.12 -15.07 -10.41
C PHE A 232 16.28 -16.08 -10.52
N GLU A 233 17.38 -15.69 -11.17
CA GLU A 233 18.60 -16.50 -11.26
C GLU A 233 19.25 -16.74 -9.89
N HIS A 234 19.22 -15.73 -9.00
CA HIS A 234 19.83 -15.79 -7.66
C HIS A 234 18.79 -15.97 -6.54
N TYR A 235 17.63 -16.54 -6.87
CA TYR A 235 16.48 -16.57 -5.97
C TYR A 235 16.76 -17.25 -4.63
N ASP A 236 17.57 -18.32 -4.63
CA ASP A 236 17.87 -19.09 -3.43
C ASP A 236 18.66 -18.30 -2.38
N THR A 237 19.47 -17.34 -2.81
CA THR A 237 20.16 -16.42 -1.90
C THR A 237 19.24 -15.29 -1.46
N ILE A 238 18.49 -14.71 -2.40
CA ILE A 238 17.65 -13.54 -2.15
C ILE A 238 16.49 -13.85 -1.21
N LYS A 239 15.88 -15.04 -1.34
CA LYS A 239 14.76 -15.45 -0.47
C LYS A 239 15.13 -15.49 1.02
N LEU A 240 16.43 -15.56 1.35
CA LEU A 240 16.96 -15.58 2.71
C LEU A 240 17.05 -14.18 3.35
N LEU A 241 17.08 -13.11 2.56
CA LEU A 241 17.12 -11.75 3.11
C LEU A 241 15.78 -11.42 3.77
N ASN A 242 15.79 -10.74 4.92
CA ASN A 242 14.54 -10.33 5.56
C ASN A 242 13.84 -9.24 4.69
N PRO A 243 12.53 -9.35 4.38
CA PRO A 243 11.80 -8.29 3.64
C PRO A 243 11.66 -6.98 4.43
N PHE A 244 11.95 -7.00 5.73
CA PHE A 244 11.91 -5.83 6.60
C PHE A 244 13.31 -5.46 7.10
N MET A 245 13.49 -4.18 7.38
CA MET A 245 14.69 -3.66 8.03
C MET A 245 14.77 -4.12 9.49
N LYS A 246 15.97 -4.13 10.06
CA LYS A 246 16.23 -4.62 11.43
C LYS A 246 15.36 -3.95 12.50
N TYR A 247 15.09 -2.65 12.36
CA TYR A 247 14.34 -1.82 13.31
C TYR A 247 12.94 -1.44 12.78
N ALA A 248 12.40 -2.22 11.84
CA ALA A 248 11.12 -1.90 11.21
C ALA A 248 9.94 -1.89 12.20
N GLN A 249 9.96 -2.77 13.22
CA GLN A 249 8.93 -2.77 14.26
C GLN A 249 9.01 -1.50 15.11
N ASP A 250 10.21 -1.04 15.48
CA ASP A 250 10.40 0.18 16.25
C ASP A 250 9.83 1.41 15.50
N GLU A 251 10.01 1.46 14.17
CA GLU A 251 9.40 2.51 13.34
C GLU A 251 7.86 2.46 13.34
N LEU A 252 7.26 1.26 13.31
CA LEU A 252 5.81 1.10 13.42
C LEU A 252 5.29 1.46 14.81
N ASP A 253 6.02 1.12 15.87
CA ASP A 253 5.66 1.49 17.24
C ASP A 253 5.71 3.00 17.43
N LEU A 254 6.73 3.68 16.88
CA LEU A 254 6.82 5.14 16.85
C LEU A 254 5.68 5.75 16.04
N MET A 255 5.32 5.15 14.90
CA MET A 255 4.19 5.58 14.09
C MET A 255 2.87 5.47 14.85
N LYS A 256 2.62 4.32 15.49
CA LYS A 256 1.44 4.07 16.33
C LYS A 256 1.36 5.07 17.48
N LEU A 257 2.49 5.32 18.15
CA LEU A 257 2.57 6.27 19.25
C LEU A 257 2.21 7.69 18.79
N LYS A 258 2.73 8.13 17.65
CA LYS A 258 2.40 9.44 17.06
C LYS A 258 0.93 9.53 16.68
N PHE A 259 0.37 8.45 16.12
CA PHE A 259 -1.05 8.38 15.77
C PHE A 259 -1.94 8.51 17.02
N ILE A 260 -1.66 7.76 18.08
CA ILE A 260 -2.42 7.79 19.34
C ILE A 260 -2.27 9.14 20.06
N LYS A 261 -1.05 9.68 20.12
CA LYS A 261 -0.73 10.95 20.82
C LYS A 261 -1.00 12.20 19.98
N ALA A 262 -1.62 12.07 18.81
CA ALA A 262 -1.82 13.17 17.89
C ALA A 262 -2.62 14.35 18.48
N ASN A 263 -3.31 14.17 19.63
CA ASN A 263 -4.13 15.18 20.31
C ASN A 263 -4.91 16.03 19.30
N LEU A 264 -5.81 15.36 18.56
CA LEU A 264 -6.46 15.91 17.38
C LEU A 264 -7.48 17.01 17.72
#